data_AF-A0A382WRB4-F1
#
_entry.id   AF-A0A382WRB4-F1
#
_cell.length_a   1.000
_cell.length_b   1.000
_cell.length_c   1.000
_cell.angle_alpha   90.00
_cell.angle_beta   90.00
_cell.angle_gamma   90.00
#
_symmetry.space_group_name_H-M   'P 1'
#
loop_
_entity.id
_entity.type
_entity.pdbx_description
1 polymer ?
#
loop_
_entity_poly.entity_id
_entity_poly.type
_entity_poly.pdbx_seq_one_letter_code
_entity_poly.pdbx_strand_id
1 'polypeptide(L)'
;MNIGIDFDNTIARYDNLFKEIALLEGFIDKGWTGSGKRELRNYLLELPDGKITWMKLQGLIYGKYMYRAELMPGVANFLLQCKLRNYPVFIVSHKTEFGHFDLEKIPLRKEAMKWMQIKRFFDSQNFGINKDNIHFANTREEKVDKIAQMNCTFFIDDLPEVFTEPLFPNKTIKILFDKFSYSNYDKTINIFESWSNISNHIIRDTSTDDILLWINSFLHLPSAKLLKISGRGNSQIYMLTTNDKKK
;
A
#
# COMPACT_ATOMS: atom_id res chain seq x y z
N MET A 1 -15.34 9.15 7.50
CA MET A 1 -13.91 9.41 7.76
C MET A 1 -13.18 9.29 6.44
N ASN A 2 -12.19 10.15 6.17
CA ASN A 2 -11.40 10.07 4.93
C ASN A 2 -10.08 9.39 5.23
N ILE A 3 -9.72 8.37 4.45
CA ILE A 3 -8.51 7.59 4.65
C ILE A 3 -7.58 7.84 3.47
N GLY A 4 -6.44 8.49 3.73
CA GLY A 4 -5.39 8.66 2.74
C GLY A 4 -4.32 7.58 2.87
N ILE A 5 -3.80 7.11 1.74
CA ILE A 5 -2.80 6.03 1.69
C ILE A 5 -1.74 6.36 0.63
N ASP A 6 -0.46 6.23 0.96
CA ASP A 6 0.59 6.23 -0.04
C ASP A 6 0.56 4.98 -0.95
N PHE A 7 1.22 5.05 -2.09
CA PHE A 7 1.24 3.98 -3.07
C PHE A 7 2.48 3.08 -3.00
N ASP A 8 3.68 3.62 -3.24
CA ASP A 8 4.88 2.83 -3.49
C ASP A 8 5.51 2.33 -2.17
N ASN A 9 5.59 1.01 -1.95
CA ASN A 9 5.91 0.30 -0.69
C ASN A 9 4.86 0.36 0.41
N THR A 10 3.79 1.13 0.26
CA THR A 10 2.64 1.11 1.17
C THR A 10 1.53 0.20 0.65
N ILE A 11 1.11 0.38 -0.61
CA ILE A 11 0.14 -0.46 -1.32
C ILE A 11 0.85 -1.45 -2.26
N ALA A 12 1.75 -0.94 -3.09
CA ALA A 12 2.51 -1.73 -4.05
C ALA A 12 3.82 -2.20 -3.43
N ARG A 13 4.08 -3.51 -3.45
CA ARG A 13 5.22 -4.15 -2.80
C ARG A 13 6.27 -4.57 -3.84
N TYR A 14 7.54 -4.32 -3.51
CA TYR A 14 8.68 -4.51 -4.41
C TYR A 14 9.81 -5.38 -3.82
N ASP A 15 9.56 -6.11 -2.73
CA ASP A 15 10.55 -6.75 -1.84
C ASP A 15 11.77 -7.35 -2.59
N ASN A 16 11.55 -8.30 -3.51
CA ASN A 16 12.63 -8.94 -4.27
C ASN A 16 12.95 -8.24 -5.60
N LEU A 17 12.03 -7.40 -6.10
CA LEU A 17 12.16 -6.80 -7.42
C LEU A 17 13.35 -5.85 -7.50
N PHE A 18 13.68 -5.16 -6.41
CA PHE A 18 14.87 -4.30 -6.35
C PHE A 18 16.16 -5.07 -6.64
N LYS A 19 16.36 -6.22 -5.99
CA LYS A 19 17.54 -7.07 -6.20
C LYS A 19 17.54 -7.68 -7.60
N GLU A 20 16.41 -8.22 -8.03
CA GLU A 20 16.29 -8.87 -9.34
C GLU A 20 16.57 -7.92 -10.50
N ILE A 21 16.00 -6.70 -10.47
CA ILE A 21 16.23 -5.70 -11.51
C ILE A 21 17.64 -5.13 -11.42
N ALA A 22 18.18 -4.94 -10.21
CA ALA A 22 19.56 -4.49 -10.07
C ALA A 22 20.56 -5.49 -10.68
N LEU A 23 20.32 -6.80 -10.53
CA LEU A 23 21.11 -7.85 -11.20
C LEU A 23 20.89 -7.86 -12.72
N LEU A 24 19.63 -7.77 -13.16
CA LEU A 24 19.26 -7.83 -14.58
C LEU A 24 19.87 -6.68 -15.39
N GLU A 25 19.86 -5.47 -14.81
CA GLU A 25 20.33 -4.23 -15.45
C GLU A 25 21.82 -3.97 -15.19
N GLY A 26 22.51 -4.89 -14.49
CA GLY A 26 23.96 -4.79 -14.24
C GLY A 26 24.37 -3.73 -13.22
N PHE A 27 23.46 -3.30 -12.33
CA PHE A 27 23.77 -2.38 -11.23
C PHE A 27 24.52 -3.07 -10.06
N ILE A 28 24.38 -4.39 -9.94
CA ILE A 28 25.10 -5.21 -8.97
C ILE A 28 25.55 -6.52 -9.61
N ASP A 29 26.64 -7.09 -9.10
CA ASP A 29 27.17 -8.37 -9.57
C ASP A 29 26.40 -9.57 -8.99
N LYS A 30 26.49 -10.71 -9.68
CA LYS A 30 25.95 -12.01 -9.21
C LYS A 30 26.48 -12.43 -7.83
N GLY A 31 27.66 -11.92 -7.44
CA GLY A 31 28.26 -12.16 -6.13
C GLY A 31 27.67 -11.32 -5.00
N TRP A 32 26.76 -10.38 -5.27
CA TRP A 32 26.17 -9.53 -4.25
C TRP A 32 25.21 -10.32 -3.34
N THR A 33 25.57 -10.46 -2.06
CA THR A 33 24.87 -11.29 -1.07
C THR A 33 23.86 -10.54 -0.22
N GLY A 34 23.75 -9.22 -0.38
CA GLY A 34 22.84 -8.41 0.42
C GLY A 34 21.35 -8.79 0.26
N SER A 35 20.56 -8.34 1.23
CA SER A 35 19.15 -8.66 1.35
C SER A 35 18.26 -7.40 1.35
N GLY A 36 17.22 -7.43 0.52
CA GLY A 36 16.20 -6.39 0.46
C GLY A 36 16.66 -5.03 -0.09
N LYS A 37 15.68 -4.12 -0.17
CA LYS A 37 15.80 -2.79 -0.77
C LYS A 37 16.80 -1.88 -0.04
N ARG A 38 16.84 -1.95 1.29
CA ARG A 38 17.63 -1.03 2.12
C ARG A 38 19.13 -1.31 2.01
N GLU A 39 19.54 -2.56 2.16
CA GLU A 39 20.96 -2.93 1.99
C GLU A 39 21.43 -2.62 0.57
N LEU A 40 20.59 -2.88 -0.44
CA LEU A 40 20.88 -2.51 -1.82
C LEU A 40 21.06 -1.00 -1.98
N ARG A 41 20.16 -0.19 -1.42
CA ARG A 41 20.28 1.27 -1.46
C ARG A 41 21.60 1.73 -0.84
N ASN A 42 21.90 1.27 0.38
CA ASN A 42 23.11 1.70 1.09
C ASN A 42 24.37 1.29 0.31
N TYR A 43 24.43 0.05 -0.17
CA TYR A 43 25.52 -0.44 -1.01
C TYR A 43 25.71 0.42 -2.26
N LEU A 44 24.63 0.69 -3.00
CA LEU A 44 24.71 1.49 -4.23
C LEU A 44 25.17 2.93 -3.93
N LEU A 45 24.73 3.53 -2.83
CA LEU A 45 25.12 4.90 -2.45
C LEU A 45 26.61 5.04 -2.09
N GLU A 46 27.29 3.95 -1.73
CA GLU A 46 28.73 3.94 -1.46
C GLU A 46 29.58 3.86 -2.74
N LEU A 47 28.98 3.54 -3.89
CA LEU A 47 29.67 3.45 -5.18
C LEU A 47 29.81 4.83 -5.86
N PRO A 48 30.77 4.99 -6.80
CA PRO A 48 30.80 6.13 -7.71
C PRO A 48 29.45 6.28 -8.44
N ASP A 49 28.95 7.51 -8.52
CA ASP A 49 27.63 7.84 -9.06
C ASP A 49 26.44 7.11 -8.39
N GLY A 50 26.63 6.59 -7.18
CA GLY A 50 25.68 5.77 -6.46
C GLY A 50 24.27 6.35 -6.35
N LYS A 51 24.16 7.66 -6.13
CA LYS A 51 22.88 8.37 -6.10
C LYS A 51 22.16 8.33 -7.46
N ILE A 52 22.89 8.54 -8.56
CA ILE A 52 22.35 8.47 -9.93
C ILE A 52 21.90 7.04 -10.23
N THR A 53 22.74 6.06 -9.89
CA THR A 53 22.43 4.63 -10.04
C THR A 53 21.17 4.22 -9.29
N TRP A 54 21.05 4.63 -8.03
CA TRP A 54 19.85 4.40 -7.22
C TRP A 54 18.60 5.02 -7.85
N MET A 55 18.70 6.27 -8.33
CA MET A 55 17.60 6.97 -8.98
C MET A 55 17.17 6.31 -10.30
N LYS A 56 18.12 5.82 -11.11
CA LYS A 56 17.85 5.04 -12.33
C LYS A 56 17.10 3.73 -12.01
N LEU A 57 17.59 2.98 -11.03
CA LEU A 57 16.98 1.73 -10.61
C LEU A 57 15.54 1.95 -10.13
N GLN A 58 15.29 3.00 -9.34
CA GLN A 58 13.93 3.37 -8.94
C GLN A 58 13.04 3.71 -10.14
N GLY A 59 13.55 4.48 -11.11
CA GLY A 59 12.81 4.80 -12.34
C GLY A 59 12.36 3.55 -13.11
N LEU A 60 13.25 2.57 -13.27
CA LEU A 60 12.92 1.29 -13.93
C LEU A 60 11.88 0.49 -13.15
N ILE A 61 12.05 0.37 -11.83
CA ILE A 61 11.15 -0.43 -10.98
C ILE A 61 9.75 0.16 -10.93
N TYR A 62 9.64 1.48 -10.73
CA TYR A 62 8.37 2.17 -10.59
C TYR A 62 7.69 2.48 -11.93
N GLY A 63 8.40 2.29 -13.04
CA GLY A 63 7.91 2.43 -14.41
C GLY A 63 7.84 1.07 -15.10
N LYS A 64 8.88 0.74 -15.86
CA LYS A 64 9.00 -0.47 -16.70
C LYS A 64 8.57 -1.75 -16.00
N TYR A 65 8.97 -1.94 -14.75
CA TYR A 65 8.73 -3.16 -13.98
C TYR A 65 7.59 -3.05 -12.96
N MET A 66 6.81 -1.96 -12.99
CA MET A 66 5.70 -1.73 -12.07
C MET A 66 4.69 -2.88 -12.09
N TYR A 67 4.45 -3.48 -13.26
CA TYR A 67 3.52 -4.61 -13.42
C TYR A 67 3.91 -5.85 -12.59
N ARG A 68 5.18 -5.97 -12.19
CA ARG A 68 5.70 -7.06 -11.35
C ARG A 68 5.49 -6.81 -9.86
N ALA A 69 5.05 -5.61 -9.46
CA ALA A 69 4.76 -5.31 -8.07
C ALA A 69 3.57 -6.15 -7.56
N GLU A 70 3.69 -6.60 -6.32
CA GLU A 70 2.64 -7.35 -5.65
C GLU A 70 1.79 -6.42 -4.79
N LEU A 71 0.55 -6.82 -4.49
CA LEU A 71 -0.25 -6.08 -3.52
C LEU A 71 0.29 -6.38 -2.12
N MET A 72 0.51 -5.35 -1.31
CA MET A 72 0.98 -5.52 0.06
C MET A 72 -0.01 -6.39 0.86
N PRO A 73 0.45 -7.41 1.61
CA PRO A 73 -0.44 -8.28 2.38
C PRO A 73 -1.33 -7.48 3.33
N GLY A 74 -2.64 -7.77 3.30
CA GLY A 74 -3.65 -7.12 4.13
C GLY A 74 -4.32 -5.89 3.50
N VAL A 75 -3.75 -5.25 2.47
CA VAL A 75 -4.37 -4.09 1.81
C VAL A 75 -5.75 -4.43 1.24
N ALA A 76 -5.89 -5.58 0.56
CA ALA A 76 -7.17 -5.97 -0.03
C ALA A 76 -8.29 -6.03 1.02
N ASN A 77 -8.02 -6.64 2.18
CA ASN A 77 -8.98 -6.74 3.27
C ASN A 77 -9.32 -5.36 3.83
N PHE A 78 -8.31 -4.50 4.03
CA PHE A 78 -8.51 -3.14 4.49
C PHE A 78 -9.40 -2.32 3.53
N LEU A 79 -9.13 -2.37 2.23
CA LEU A 79 -9.92 -1.65 1.23
C LEU A 79 -11.36 -2.15 1.14
N LEU A 80 -11.58 -3.46 1.22
CA LEU A 80 -12.93 -4.04 1.28
C LEU A 80 -13.69 -3.56 2.52
N GLN A 81 -13.02 -3.51 3.67
CA GLN A 81 -13.60 -2.99 4.92
C GLN A 81 -13.98 -1.51 4.79
N CYS A 82 -13.11 -0.69 4.20
CA CYS A 82 -13.41 0.72 3.92
C CYS A 82 -14.65 0.86 3.03
N LYS A 83 -14.72 0.08 1.95
CA LYS A 83 -15.87 0.08 1.04
C LYS A 83 -17.17 -0.30 1.76
N LEU A 84 -17.18 -1.38 2.54
CA LEU A 84 -18.37 -1.84 3.27
C LEU A 84 -18.90 -0.81 4.26
N ARG A 85 -18.00 -0.02 4.86
CA ARG A 85 -18.35 1.05 5.81
C ARG A 85 -18.55 2.42 5.15
N ASN A 86 -18.49 2.49 3.83
CA ASN A 86 -18.54 3.75 3.07
C ASN A 86 -17.49 4.77 3.56
N TYR A 87 -16.28 4.32 3.88
CA TYR A 87 -15.15 5.19 4.19
C TYR A 87 -14.42 5.54 2.89
N PRO A 88 -14.42 6.81 2.45
CA PRO A 88 -13.69 7.20 1.26
C PRO A 88 -12.19 6.95 1.42
N VAL A 89 -11.62 6.26 0.44
CA VAL A 89 -10.18 6.03 0.33
C VAL A 89 -9.62 6.92 -0.77
N PHE A 90 -8.52 7.60 -0.43
CA PHE A 90 -7.72 8.43 -1.33
C PHE A 90 -6.31 7.85 -1.41
N ILE A 91 -5.83 7.61 -2.63
CA ILE A 91 -4.45 7.20 -2.84
C ILE A 91 -3.66 8.46 -3.19
N VAL A 92 -2.79 8.89 -2.28
CA VAL A 92 -2.03 10.14 -2.43
C VAL A 92 -0.55 9.82 -2.39
N SER A 93 0.15 9.98 -3.51
CA SER A 93 1.54 9.56 -3.61
C SER A 93 2.42 10.60 -4.30
N HIS A 94 3.63 10.76 -3.77
CA HIS A 94 4.69 11.54 -4.40
C HIS A 94 5.30 10.66 -5.49
N LYS A 95 4.85 10.89 -6.72
CA LYS A 95 5.24 10.12 -7.90
C LYS A 95 5.36 11.09 -9.06
N THR A 96 6.60 11.35 -9.47
CA THR A 96 6.89 12.17 -10.66
C THR A 96 6.27 11.56 -11.91
N GLU A 97 6.06 12.38 -12.95
CA GLU A 97 5.54 11.87 -14.22
C GLU A 97 6.48 10.84 -14.86
N PHE A 98 7.79 11.10 -14.81
CA PHE A 98 8.85 10.25 -15.36
C PHE A 98 9.87 9.89 -14.29
N GLY A 99 10.57 8.77 -14.50
CA GLY A 99 11.70 8.37 -13.67
C GLY A 99 12.88 9.32 -13.87
N HIS A 100 13.68 9.48 -12.82
CA HIS A 100 14.93 10.21 -12.95
C HIS A 100 15.90 9.43 -13.85
N PHE A 101 16.55 10.12 -14.79
CA PHE A 101 17.46 9.52 -15.75
C PHE A 101 16.84 8.39 -16.61
N ASP A 102 15.51 8.41 -16.77
CA ASP A 102 14.77 7.46 -17.60
C ASP A 102 14.87 7.88 -19.08
N LEU A 103 15.73 7.19 -19.83
CA LEU A 103 15.90 7.39 -21.27
C LEU A 103 14.68 6.95 -22.07
N GLU A 104 13.93 5.95 -21.59
CA GLU A 104 12.73 5.43 -22.24
C GLU A 104 11.50 6.33 -22.00
N LYS A 105 11.59 7.29 -21.04
CA LYS A 105 10.52 8.22 -20.64
C LYS A 105 9.20 7.48 -20.36
N ILE A 106 9.28 6.42 -19.57
CA ILE A 106 8.10 5.63 -19.17
C ILE A 106 7.29 6.45 -18.15
N PRO A 107 6.01 6.77 -18.43
CA PRO A 107 5.22 7.57 -17.51
C PRO A 107 4.83 6.77 -16.25
N LEU A 108 5.48 7.05 -15.12
CA LEU A 108 5.32 6.29 -13.87
C LEU A 108 3.89 6.32 -13.35
N ARG A 109 3.21 7.46 -13.47
CA ARG A 109 1.80 7.63 -13.06
C ARG A 109 0.87 6.76 -13.88
N LYS A 110 1.13 6.63 -15.19
CA LYS A 110 0.34 5.79 -16.09
C LYS A 110 0.52 4.32 -15.76
N GLU A 111 1.74 3.89 -15.47
CA GLU A 111 2.01 2.50 -15.05
C GLU A 111 1.37 2.16 -13.70
N ALA A 112 1.38 3.08 -12.73
CA ALA A 112 0.63 2.90 -11.48
C ALA A 112 -0.89 2.77 -11.71
N MET A 113 -1.48 3.62 -12.56
CA MET A 113 -2.90 3.52 -12.92
C MET A 113 -3.25 2.21 -13.60
N LYS A 114 -2.41 1.74 -14.54
CA LYS A 114 -2.58 0.42 -15.18
C LYS A 114 -2.50 -0.71 -14.16
N TRP A 115 -1.51 -0.66 -13.26
CA TRP A 115 -1.37 -1.66 -12.21
C TRP A 115 -2.61 -1.70 -11.30
N MET A 116 -3.10 -0.55 -10.84
CA MET A 116 -4.33 -0.46 -10.03
C MET A 116 -5.55 -1.00 -10.77
N GLN A 117 -5.66 -0.74 -12.09
CA GLN A 117 -6.71 -1.28 -12.93
C GLN A 117 -6.66 -2.81 -13.00
N ILE A 118 -5.47 -3.40 -13.21
CA ILE A 118 -5.25 -4.85 -13.23
C ILE A 118 -5.57 -5.48 -11.87
N LYS A 119 -5.22 -4.80 -10.78
CA LYS A 119 -5.55 -5.22 -9.41
C LYS A 119 -6.99 -4.91 -8.99
N ARG A 120 -7.85 -4.49 -9.93
CA ARG A 120 -9.29 -4.24 -9.75
C ARG A 120 -9.62 -3.18 -8.69
N PHE A 121 -8.78 -2.15 -8.55
CA PHE A 121 -9.03 -1.04 -7.63
C PHE A 121 -10.29 -0.25 -7.98
N PHE A 122 -10.52 -0.04 -9.26
CA PHE A 122 -11.64 0.76 -9.77
C PHE A 122 -12.91 -0.05 -10.06
N ASP A 123 -12.87 -1.36 -9.81
CA ASP A 123 -14.00 -2.25 -10.06
C ASP A 123 -14.99 -2.18 -8.89
N SER A 124 -16.24 -1.80 -9.18
CA SER A 124 -17.31 -1.66 -8.19
C SER A 124 -17.70 -2.98 -7.52
N GLN A 125 -17.34 -4.14 -8.10
CA GLN A 125 -17.51 -5.45 -7.47
C GLN A 125 -16.32 -5.82 -6.55
N ASN A 126 -15.17 -5.16 -6.71
CA ASN A 126 -14.00 -5.29 -5.84
C ASN A 126 -13.90 -4.09 -4.88
N PHE A 127 -12.86 -3.26 -5.00
CA PHE A 127 -12.61 -2.17 -4.03
C PHE A 127 -13.44 -0.91 -4.34
N GLY A 128 -13.87 -0.71 -5.58
CA GLY A 128 -14.77 0.38 -5.98
C GLY A 128 -14.21 1.78 -5.71
N ILE A 129 -12.90 1.96 -5.73
CA ILE A 129 -12.28 3.27 -5.53
C ILE A 129 -12.53 4.13 -6.78
N ASN A 130 -12.95 5.38 -6.60
CA ASN A 130 -13.07 6.31 -7.73
C ASN A 130 -11.68 6.68 -8.25
N LYS A 131 -11.49 6.68 -9.57
CA LYS A 131 -10.25 7.15 -10.22
C LYS A 131 -9.90 8.58 -9.84
N ASP A 132 -10.90 9.42 -9.56
CA ASP A 132 -10.71 10.81 -9.14
C ASP A 132 -10.08 10.92 -7.73
N ASN A 133 -10.10 9.84 -6.95
CA ASN A 133 -9.47 9.77 -5.63
C ASN A 133 -7.99 9.36 -5.70
N ILE A 134 -7.41 9.27 -6.90
CA ILE A 134 -6.00 8.97 -7.11
C ILE A 134 -5.26 10.28 -7.39
N HIS A 135 -4.39 10.67 -6.46
CA HIS A 135 -3.70 11.95 -6.48
C HIS A 135 -2.19 11.73 -6.50
N PHE A 136 -1.57 12.02 -7.63
CA PHE A 136 -0.11 12.08 -7.74
C PHE A 136 0.39 13.51 -7.53
N ALA A 137 1.53 13.64 -6.84
CA ALA A 137 2.25 14.88 -6.62
C ALA A 137 3.69 14.77 -7.17
N ASN A 138 4.26 15.89 -7.61
CA ASN A 138 5.66 15.99 -8.07
C ASN A 138 6.65 16.17 -6.94
N THR A 139 6.20 16.67 -5.79
CA THR A 139 7.03 16.88 -4.61
C THR A 139 6.36 16.35 -3.35
N ARG A 140 7.09 16.32 -2.22
CA ARG A 140 6.51 15.88 -0.94
C ARG A 140 5.58 16.93 -0.36
N GLU A 141 5.89 18.21 -0.58
CA GLU A 141 5.06 19.36 -0.20
C GLU A 141 3.73 19.32 -0.94
N GLU A 142 3.73 19.12 -2.27
CA GLU A 142 2.49 18.96 -3.06
C GLU A 142 1.66 17.75 -2.59
N LYS A 143 2.32 16.67 -2.17
CA LYS A 143 1.65 15.48 -1.61
C LYS A 143 0.94 15.87 -0.31
N VAL A 144 1.62 16.60 0.57
CA VAL A 144 1.05 17.10 1.83
C VAL A 144 -0.13 18.04 1.60
N ASP A 145 -0.05 18.92 0.62
CA ASP A 145 -1.16 19.79 0.24
C ASP A 145 -2.38 18.98 -0.21
N LYS A 146 -2.18 17.90 -0.99
CA LYS A 146 -3.26 16.99 -1.39
C LYS A 146 -3.88 16.26 -0.19
N ILE A 147 -3.07 15.81 0.77
CA ILE A 147 -3.57 15.20 2.01
C ILE A 147 -4.46 16.19 2.77
N ALA A 148 -4.05 17.46 2.85
CA ALA A 148 -4.81 18.53 3.47
C ALA A 148 -6.14 18.79 2.75
N GLN A 149 -6.10 18.92 1.41
CA GLN A 149 -7.27 19.17 0.57
C GLN A 149 -8.34 18.07 0.71
N MET A 150 -7.91 16.81 0.83
CA MET A 150 -8.82 15.68 1.01
C MET A 150 -9.34 15.54 2.45
N ASN A 151 -8.89 16.39 3.38
CA ASN A 151 -9.26 16.36 4.80
C ASN A 151 -9.10 14.95 5.41
N CYS A 152 -7.99 14.28 5.09
CA CYS A 152 -7.71 12.93 5.56
C CYS A 152 -7.74 12.87 7.09
N THR A 153 -8.57 11.98 7.64
CA THR A 153 -8.60 11.67 9.08
C THR A 153 -7.37 10.85 9.46
N PHE A 154 -7.02 9.87 8.63
CA PHE A 154 -5.82 9.05 8.76
C PHE A 154 -4.99 9.17 7.49
N PHE A 155 -3.67 9.17 7.62
CA PHE A 155 -2.76 9.03 6.49
C PHE A 155 -1.71 7.96 6.77
N ILE A 156 -1.63 6.98 5.87
CA ILE A 156 -0.76 5.81 5.97
C ILE A 156 0.37 5.94 4.94
N ASP A 157 1.61 5.85 5.39
CA ASP A 157 2.81 6.01 4.56
C ASP A 157 3.97 5.16 5.11
N ASP A 158 4.87 4.68 4.25
CA ASP A 158 6.11 4.02 4.67
C ASP A 158 7.26 5.00 4.91
N LEU A 159 7.11 6.27 4.49
CA LEU A 159 8.17 7.27 4.56
C LEU A 159 7.95 8.27 5.71
N PRO A 160 8.75 8.21 6.80
CA PRO A 160 8.58 9.08 7.96
C PRO A 160 8.76 10.56 7.61
N GLU A 161 9.56 10.89 6.59
CA GLU A 161 9.81 12.27 6.15
C GLU A 161 8.54 13.00 5.70
N VAL A 162 7.51 12.27 5.23
CA VAL A 162 6.20 12.87 4.90
C VAL A 162 5.55 13.48 6.14
N PHE A 163 5.67 12.81 7.28
CA PHE A 163 5.07 13.25 8.54
C PHE A 163 5.81 14.39 9.23
N THR A 164 7.04 14.67 8.80
CA THR A 164 7.87 15.77 9.29
C THR A 164 7.80 17.02 8.40
N GLU A 165 7.08 16.96 7.28
CA GLU A 165 6.88 18.13 6.42
C GLU A 165 6.19 19.27 7.21
N PRO A 166 6.66 20.52 7.10
CA PRO A 166 6.19 21.62 7.94
C PRO A 166 4.68 21.89 7.86
N LEU A 167 4.07 21.61 6.71
CA LEU A 167 2.65 21.85 6.44
C LEU A 167 1.79 20.60 6.59
N PHE A 168 2.32 19.51 7.17
CA PHE A 168 1.53 18.30 7.37
C PHE A 168 0.29 18.60 8.24
N PRO A 169 -0.94 18.19 7.84
CA PRO A 169 -2.14 18.62 8.53
C PRO A 169 -2.19 18.14 9.99
N ASN A 170 -2.29 19.08 10.93
CA ASN A 170 -2.28 18.80 12.38
C ASN A 170 -3.44 17.90 12.86
N LYS A 171 -4.54 17.84 12.11
CA LYS A 171 -5.72 17.02 12.44
C LYS A 171 -5.65 15.59 11.86
N THR A 172 -4.70 15.34 10.96
CA THR A 172 -4.54 14.03 10.33
C THR A 172 -3.71 13.13 11.23
N ILE A 173 -4.26 11.97 11.58
CA ILE A 173 -3.57 10.95 12.36
C ILE A 173 -2.52 10.28 11.47
N LYS A 174 -1.27 10.38 11.91
CA LYS A 174 -0.09 9.88 11.20
C LYS A 174 0.09 8.39 11.48
N ILE A 175 0.15 7.59 10.42
CA ILE A 175 0.37 6.14 10.49
C ILE A 175 1.60 5.79 9.65
N LEU A 176 2.70 5.46 10.32
CA LEU A 176 3.91 4.96 9.69
C LEU A 176 3.80 3.43 9.52
N PHE A 177 3.84 2.98 8.27
CA PHE A 177 3.96 1.57 7.92
C PHE A 177 5.45 1.19 7.81
N ASP A 178 6.04 0.75 8.91
CA ASP A 178 7.45 0.36 8.99
C ASP A 178 7.57 -1.07 9.51
N LYS A 179 8.19 -1.95 8.72
CA LYS A 179 8.43 -3.36 9.09
C LYS A 179 9.66 -3.57 9.98
N PHE A 180 10.53 -2.57 10.09
CA PHE A 180 11.85 -2.73 10.69
C PHE A 180 12.05 -1.92 11.97
N SER A 181 10.98 -1.29 12.47
CA SER A 181 10.86 -0.59 13.75
C SER A 181 12.17 -0.01 14.27
N TYR A 182 12.67 1.02 13.58
CA TYR A 182 13.79 1.79 14.12
C TYR A 182 13.30 2.79 15.17
N SER A 183 13.93 2.74 16.33
CA SER A 183 13.61 3.56 17.49
C SER A 183 13.94 5.05 17.26
N ASN A 184 13.17 5.92 17.93
CA ASN A 184 13.17 7.39 17.93
C ASN A 184 12.35 8.15 16.86
N TYR A 185 11.23 7.60 16.42
CA TYR A 185 10.20 8.46 15.79
C TYR A 185 9.44 9.28 16.84
N ASP A 186 8.89 10.42 16.39
CA ASP A 186 8.01 11.27 17.20
C ASP A 186 6.86 10.44 17.79
N LYS A 187 6.58 10.61 19.09
CA LYS A 187 5.49 9.94 19.82
C LYS A 187 4.11 10.25 19.24
N THR A 188 3.99 11.27 18.40
CA THR A 188 2.74 11.61 17.69
C THR A 188 2.46 10.70 16.49
N ILE A 189 3.41 9.86 16.07
CA ILE A 189 3.25 8.95 14.93
C ILE A 189 2.90 7.55 15.43
N ASN A 190 1.80 6.98 14.91
CA ASN A 190 1.43 5.60 15.19
C ASN A 190 2.19 4.69 14.22
N ILE A 191 2.91 3.69 14.74
CA ILE A 191 3.76 2.81 13.93
C ILE A 191 3.14 1.42 13.91
N PHE A 192 3.04 0.82 12.72
CA PHE A 192 2.57 -0.54 12.57
C PHE A 192 3.38 -1.30 11.53
N GLU A 193 3.65 -2.58 11.82
CA GLU A 193 4.44 -3.47 10.95
C GLU A 193 3.56 -4.24 9.95
N SER A 194 2.23 -4.19 10.11
CA SER A 194 1.29 -4.91 9.26
C SER A 194 0.00 -4.14 9.00
N TRP A 195 -0.57 -4.34 7.82
CA TRP A 195 -1.91 -3.84 7.47
C TRP A 195 -3.02 -4.39 8.37
N SER A 196 -2.82 -5.56 8.98
CA SER A 196 -3.76 -6.10 9.97
C SER A 196 -3.84 -5.20 11.20
N ASN A 197 -2.68 -4.76 11.73
CA ASN A 197 -2.65 -3.85 12.87
C ASN A 197 -3.18 -2.46 12.51
N ILE A 198 -2.88 -1.96 11.31
CA ILE A 198 -3.46 -0.71 10.78
C ILE A 198 -4.99 -0.82 10.70
N SER A 199 -5.50 -1.93 10.16
CA SER A 199 -6.94 -2.19 10.06
C SER A 199 -7.60 -2.17 11.44
N ASN A 200 -7.03 -2.88 12.41
CA ASN A 200 -7.56 -2.93 13.78
C ASN A 200 -7.51 -1.55 14.46
N HIS A 201 -6.50 -0.73 14.18
CA HIS A 201 -6.41 0.61 14.74
C HIS A 201 -7.48 1.56 14.16
N ILE A 202 -7.68 1.55 12.84
CA ILE A 202 -8.59 2.48 12.16
C ILE A 202 -10.05 2.01 12.23
N ILE A 203 -10.30 0.74 11.92
CA ILE A 203 -11.63 0.18 11.67
C ILE A 203 -12.16 -0.59 12.89
N ARG A 204 -11.26 -1.02 13.80
CA ARG A 204 -11.50 -1.95 14.94
C ARG A 204 -11.69 -3.40 14.49
N ASP A 205 -11.89 -4.30 15.45
CA ASP A 205 -11.97 -5.74 15.21
C ASP A 205 -13.00 -6.11 14.12
N THR A 206 -12.60 -7.01 13.24
CA THR A 206 -13.48 -7.61 12.23
C THR A 206 -14.65 -8.32 12.93
N SER A 207 -15.86 -7.83 12.71
CA SER A 207 -17.07 -8.45 13.26
C SER A 207 -17.52 -9.65 12.43
N THR A 208 -18.45 -10.45 12.95
CA THR A 208 -19.11 -11.51 12.15
C THR A 208 -19.90 -10.93 10.97
N ASP A 209 -20.42 -9.71 11.08
CA ASP A 209 -21.14 -9.03 10.00
C ASP A 209 -20.20 -8.67 8.86
N ASP A 210 -18.97 -8.26 9.18
CA ASP A 210 -17.93 -7.99 8.19
C ASP A 210 -17.60 -9.23 7.37
N ILE A 211 -17.47 -10.37 8.04
CA ILE A 211 -17.16 -11.64 7.39
C ILE A 211 -18.35 -12.10 6.53
N LEU A 212 -19.58 -11.92 7.01
CA LEU A 212 -20.79 -12.21 6.23
C LEU A 212 -20.88 -11.33 4.98
N LEU A 213 -20.59 -10.03 5.10
CA LEU A 213 -20.55 -9.11 3.98
C LEU A 213 -19.51 -9.53 2.94
N TRP A 214 -18.31 -9.94 3.38
CA TRP A 214 -17.28 -10.48 2.49
C TRP A 214 -17.77 -11.73 1.76
N ILE A 215 -18.25 -12.73 2.51
CA ILE A 215 -18.74 -14.00 1.94
C ILE A 215 -19.84 -13.73 0.91
N ASN A 216 -20.79 -12.84 1.21
CA ASN A 216 -21.87 -12.49 0.29
C ASN A 216 -21.37 -11.75 -0.95
N SER A 217 -20.32 -10.93 -0.84
CA SER A 217 -19.74 -10.23 -1.97
C SER A 217 -19.03 -11.17 -2.97
N PHE A 218 -18.52 -12.32 -2.51
CA PHE A 218 -17.80 -13.28 -3.35
C PHE A 218 -18.65 -14.48 -3.79
N LEU A 219 -19.48 -15.01 -2.88
CA LEU A 219 -20.22 -16.25 -3.08
C LEU A 219 -21.71 -16.02 -3.39
N HIS A 220 -22.20 -14.78 -3.25
CA HIS A 220 -23.60 -14.42 -3.49
C HIS A 220 -24.59 -15.32 -2.70
N LEU A 221 -24.34 -15.48 -1.39
CA LEU A 221 -25.12 -16.35 -0.49
C LEU A 221 -25.99 -15.54 0.49
N PRO A 222 -27.01 -14.78 0.03
CA PRO A 222 -27.72 -13.77 0.82
C PRO A 222 -28.42 -14.32 2.08
N SER A 223 -28.63 -15.64 2.18
CA SER A 223 -29.25 -16.29 3.33
C SER A 223 -28.25 -17.08 4.20
N ALA A 224 -26.95 -16.86 4.02
CA ALA A 224 -25.95 -17.53 4.84
C ALA A 224 -25.92 -16.95 6.27
N LYS A 225 -25.78 -17.85 7.25
CA LYS A 225 -25.55 -17.51 8.66
C LYS A 225 -24.12 -17.87 9.01
N LEU A 226 -23.44 -17.00 9.75
CA LEU A 226 -22.09 -17.23 10.22
C LEU A 226 -22.09 -17.41 11.73
N LEU A 227 -21.58 -18.53 12.20
CA LEU A 227 -21.38 -18.81 13.62
C LEU A 227 -19.89 -18.87 13.90
N LYS A 228 -19.40 -18.03 14.83
CA LYS A 228 -18.04 -18.16 15.33
C LYS A 228 -17.95 -19.41 16.20
N ILE A 229 -16.98 -20.28 15.92
CA ILE A 229 -16.74 -21.50 16.70
C ILE A 229 -15.34 -21.47 17.32
N SER A 230 -15.17 -22.24 18.39
CA SER A 230 -13.91 -22.32 19.13
C SER A 230 -12.79 -22.86 18.24
N GLY A 231 -11.75 -22.06 18.04
CA GLY A 231 -10.50 -22.49 17.40
C GLY A 231 -9.48 -23.05 18.38
N ARG A 232 -8.33 -23.47 17.86
CA ARG A 232 -7.13 -23.77 18.65
C ARG A 232 -6.08 -22.69 18.41
N GLY A 233 -5.39 -22.27 19.48
CA GLY A 233 -4.39 -21.20 19.43
C GLY A 233 -4.99 -19.86 19.00
N ASN A 234 -4.30 -19.15 18.09
CA ASN A 234 -4.72 -17.83 17.58
C ASN A 234 -5.68 -17.90 16.38
N SER A 235 -6.21 -19.08 16.05
CA SER A 235 -7.09 -19.26 14.89
C SER A 235 -8.51 -18.81 15.18
N GLN A 236 -9.06 -17.93 14.34
CA GLN A 236 -10.49 -17.62 14.36
C GLN A 236 -11.20 -18.53 13.35
N ILE A 237 -12.14 -19.35 13.82
CA ILE A 237 -12.89 -20.28 12.99
C ILE A 237 -14.36 -19.84 12.94
N TYR A 238 -14.91 -19.85 11.74
CA TYR A 238 -16.30 -19.53 11.49
C TYR A 238 -16.96 -20.66 10.70
N MET A 239 -18.15 -21.07 11.14
CA MET A 239 -19.01 -22.01 10.43
C MET A 239 -20.04 -21.22 9.63
N LEU A 240 -20.04 -21.42 8.31
CA LEU A 240 -21.02 -20.85 7.41
C LEU A 240 -22.15 -21.87 7.20
N THR A 241 -23.39 -21.47 7.48
CA THR A 241 -24.58 -22.27 7.20
C THR A 241 -25.41 -21.59 6.13
N THR A 242 -25.59 -22.23 4.99
CA THR A 242 -26.41 -21.71 3.88
C THR A 242 -27.75 -22.42 3.85
N ASN A 243 -28.83 -21.67 3.61
CA ASN A 243 -30.17 -22.26 3.40
C ASN A 243 -30.38 -22.78 1.97
N ASP A 244 -29.35 -22.79 1.12
CA ASP A 244 -29.44 -23.31 -0.24
C ASP A 244 -29.66 -24.82 -0.24
N LYS A 245 -30.93 -25.20 -0.40
CA LYS A 245 -31.30 -26.44 -1.10
C LYS A 245 -31.04 -26.21 -2.60
N LYS A 246 -29.83 -26.48 -3.06
CA LYS A 246 -29.49 -26.72 -4.48
C LYS A 246 -28.46 -27.86 -4.50
N LYS A 247 -28.80 -29.13 -4.76
CA LYS A 247 -29.07 -29.76 -6.07
C LYS A 247 -28.59 -28.95 -7.27
#